data_AF-A7RF27-F1
#
_entry.id   AF-A7RF27-F1
#
_cell.length_a   1.000
_cell.length_b   1.000
_cell.length_c   1.000
_cell.angle_alpha   90.00
_cell.angle_beta   90.00
_cell.angle_gamma   90.00
#
_symmetry.space_group_name_H-M   'P 1'
#
loop_
_entity.id
_entity.type
_entity.pdbx_description
1 polymer ?
#
loop_
_entity_poly.entity_id
_entity_poly.type
_entity_poly.pdbx_seq_one_letter_code
_entity_poly.pdbx_strand_id
1 'polypeptide(L)'
;MLSPGYYSQECNAHKPCDKGRYCHMFLCVHCLKENVACTQNGQCCGGQCTYGRCKKDAVAGAPGTFCDRHDDCKDPAGTCCVRESAINPHISICKPPLEENMVCGPINFFKNVYIGAQVQRACGPCKQGLMCKQVGIFGVHEICVKEDDSKKK
;
A
#
# COMPACT_ATOMS: atom_id res chain seq x y z
N MET A 1 -41.07 21.42 12.28
CA MET A 1 -40.03 20.91 13.18
C MET A 1 -39.29 19.80 12.44
N LEU A 2 -38.10 20.09 11.93
CA LEU A 2 -37.26 19.08 11.25
C LEU A 2 -36.55 18.29 12.34
N SER A 3 -37.00 17.05 12.59
CA SER A 3 -36.31 16.14 13.51
C SER A 3 -34.87 15.95 13.05
N PRO A 4 -33.86 16.07 13.93
CA PRO A 4 -32.50 15.70 13.58
C PRO A 4 -32.49 14.22 13.21
N GLY A 5 -32.16 13.92 11.96
CA GLY A 5 -32.08 12.55 11.47
C GLY A 5 -31.03 11.78 12.26
N TYR A 6 -31.48 11.05 13.28
CA TYR A 6 -30.68 10.01 13.91
C TYR A 6 -30.43 8.94 12.83
N TYR A 7 -29.28 9.01 12.16
CA TYR A 7 -28.81 7.90 11.35
C TYR A 7 -28.69 6.68 12.28
N SER A 8 -29.63 5.74 12.16
CA SER A 8 -29.53 4.47 12.87
C SER A 8 -28.30 3.74 12.34
N GLN A 9 -27.41 3.31 13.24
CA GLN A 9 -26.23 2.53 12.87
C GLN A 9 -26.66 1.21 12.21
N GLU A 10 -26.48 1.11 10.90
CA GLU A 10 -26.80 -0.09 10.12
C GLU A 10 -25.70 -1.14 10.26
N CYS A 11 -24.44 -0.69 10.30
CA CYS A 11 -23.25 -1.53 10.36
C CYS A 11 -22.17 -0.99 11.31
N ASN A 12 -21.31 -1.87 11.80
CA ASN A 12 -20.13 -1.56 12.59
C ASN A 12 -19.11 -2.73 12.52
N ALA A 13 -18.02 -2.67 13.29
CA ALA A 13 -17.00 -3.73 13.29
C ALA A 13 -17.54 -5.13 13.67
N HIS A 14 -18.64 -5.21 14.41
CA HIS A 14 -19.28 -6.46 14.84
C HIS A 14 -20.52 -6.81 14.00
N LYS A 15 -21.03 -5.88 13.19
CA LYS A 15 -22.24 -6.03 12.38
C LYS A 15 -21.92 -5.66 10.92
N PRO A 16 -21.49 -6.63 10.09
CA PRO A 16 -21.20 -6.38 8.69
C PRO A 16 -22.48 -6.16 7.87
N CYS A 17 -22.33 -5.54 6.71
CA CYS A 17 -23.41 -5.38 5.72
C CYS A 17 -23.64 -6.67 4.92
N ASP A 18 -24.80 -6.74 4.27
CA ASP A 18 -25.13 -7.80 3.32
C ASP A 18 -24.18 -7.83 2.11
N LYS A 19 -24.17 -8.96 1.39
CA LYS A 19 -23.34 -9.13 0.18
C LYS A 19 -23.59 -8.01 -0.83
N GLY A 20 -22.50 -7.50 -1.42
CA GLY A 20 -22.56 -6.40 -2.39
C GLY A 20 -22.72 -5.00 -1.76
N ARG A 21 -22.55 -4.90 -0.44
CA ARG A 21 -22.49 -3.62 0.29
C ARG A 21 -21.27 -3.58 1.20
N TYR A 22 -20.81 -2.38 1.51
CA TYR A 22 -19.77 -2.14 2.50
C TYR A 22 -20.23 -1.09 3.52
N CYS A 23 -19.57 -1.09 4.68
CA CYS A 23 -19.89 -0.17 5.75
C CYS A 23 -19.17 1.17 5.53
N HIS A 24 -19.92 2.26 5.37
CA HIS A 24 -19.40 3.62 5.27
C HIS A 24 -20.07 4.50 6.31
N MET A 25 -19.30 5.03 7.28
CA MET A 25 -19.83 5.85 8.37
C MET A 25 -21.08 5.25 9.02
N PHE A 26 -21.03 3.95 9.35
CA PHE A 26 -22.13 3.20 9.97
C PHE A 26 -23.35 2.90 9.08
N LEU A 27 -23.29 3.20 7.78
CA LEU A 27 -24.33 2.91 6.79
C LEU A 27 -23.89 1.85 5.79
N CYS A 28 -24.83 1.01 5.36
CA CYS A 28 -24.58 -0.02 4.35
C CYS A 28 -24.81 0.54 2.94
N VAL A 29 -23.70 0.91 2.28
CA VAL A 29 -23.71 1.46 0.91
C VAL A 29 -23.31 0.40 -0.10
N HIS A 30 -23.72 0.56 -1.35
CA HIS A 30 -23.35 -0.37 -2.43
C HIS A 30 -21.84 -0.45 -2.62
N CYS A 31 -21.35 -1.65 -2.91
CA CYS A 31 -19.97 -1.87 -3.28
C CYS A 31 -19.56 -1.06 -4.52
N LEU A 32 -18.27 -0.76 -4.60
CA LEU A 32 -17.65 0.01 -5.66
C LEU A 32 -17.38 -0.89 -6.86
N LYS A 33 -17.79 -0.41 -8.04
CA LYS A 33 -17.54 -1.08 -9.32
C LYS A 33 -16.07 -0.95 -9.73
N GLU A 34 -15.68 -1.68 -10.77
CA GLU A 34 -14.35 -1.60 -11.36
C GLU A 34 -13.96 -0.17 -11.73
N ASN A 35 -12.69 0.19 -11.50
CA ASN A 35 -12.08 1.51 -11.69
C ASN A 35 -12.63 2.65 -10.83
N VAL A 36 -13.60 2.39 -9.94
CA VAL A 36 -14.06 3.39 -8.97
C VAL A 36 -13.01 3.57 -7.88
N ALA A 37 -12.82 4.81 -7.44
CA ALA A 37 -11.87 5.17 -6.40
C ALA A 37 -12.25 4.52 -5.06
N CYS A 38 -11.29 3.84 -4.44
CA CYS A 38 -11.43 3.17 -3.15
C CYS A 38 -10.35 3.65 -2.19
N THR A 39 -10.71 3.73 -0.91
CA THR A 39 -9.89 4.26 0.18
C THR A 39 -9.67 3.25 1.29
N GLN A 40 -10.38 2.12 1.28
CA GLN A 40 -10.30 1.06 2.29
C GLN A 40 -10.47 -0.33 1.66
N ASN A 41 -10.02 -1.37 2.37
CA ASN A 41 -10.26 -2.76 1.99
C ASN A 41 -11.75 -3.12 2.05
N GLY A 42 -12.21 -4.03 1.19
CA GLY A 42 -13.59 -4.53 1.20
C GLY A 42 -14.64 -3.59 0.58
N GLN A 43 -14.24 -2.47 -0.02
CA GLN A 43 -15.18 -1.56 -0.69
C GLN A 43 -15.61 -2.06 -2.08
N CYS A 44 -14.79 -2.86 -2.75
CA CYS A 44 -15.02 -3.29 -4.13
C CYS A 44 -16.03 -4.44 -4.23
N CYS A 45 -16.85 -4.47 -5.29
CA CYS A 45 -17.82 -5.54 -5.55
C CYS A 45 -17.18 -6.91 -5.83
N GLY A 46 -15.88 -6.93 -6.11
CA GLY A 46 -15.06 -8.10 -6.37
C GLY A 46 -13.61 -7.66 -6.56
N GLY A 47 -12.67 -8.58 -6.33
CA GLY A 47 -11.24 -8.29 -6.35
C GLY A 47 -10.79 -7.42 -5.18
N GLN A 48 -9.80 -6.57 -5.42
CA GLN A 48 -9.17 -5.72 -4.40
C GLN A 48 -9.02 -4.27 -4.87
N CYS A 49 -8.82 -3.38 -3.90
CA CYS A 49 -8.42 -2.00 -4.18
C CYS A 49 -6.93 -1.99 -4.54
N THR A 50 -6.58 -1.55 -5.75
CA THR A 50 -5.21 -1.49 -6.25
C THR A 50 -4.89 -0.07 -6.69
N TYR A 51 -3.83 0.53 -6.14
CA TYR A 51 -3.45 1.92 -6.42
C TYR A 51 -4.63 2.91 -6.24
N GLY A 52 -5.49 2.66 -5.26
CA GLY A 52 -6.67 3.49 -4.97
C GLY A 52 -7.86 3.29 -5.91
N ARG A 53 -7.89 2.23 -6.74
CA ARG A 53 -9.02 1.89 -7.60
C ARG A 53 -9.41 0.42 -7.52
N CYS A 54 -10.70 0.13 -7.62
CA CYS A 54 -11.19 -1.25 -7.60
C CYS A 54 -10.81 -2.00 -8.86
N LYS A 55 -10.18 -3.17 -8.70
CA LYS A 55 -9.79 -4.06 -9.79
C LYS A 55 -10.25 -5.47 -9.49
N LYS A 56 -11.07 -6.05 -10.38
CA LYS A 56 -11.73 -7.35 -10.17
C LYS A 56 -10.74 -8.51 -10.04
N ASP A 57 -9.66 -8.48 -10.80
CA ASP A 57 -8.66 -9.56 -10.82
C ASP A 57 -7.50 -9.32 -9.85
N ALA A 58 -7.59 -8.29 -9.01
CA ALA A 58 -6.55 -8.01 -8.03
C ALA A 58 -6.67 -8.96 -6.82
N VAL A 59 -5.52 -9.51 -6.44
CA VAL A 59 -5.37 -10.44 -5.31
C VAL A 59 -4.66 -9.74 -4.16
N ALA A 60 -5.05 -10.03 -2.93
CA ALA A 60 -4.42 -9.46 -1.75
C ALA A 60 -2.92 -9.79 -1.72
N GLY A 61 -2.09 -8.80 -1.44
CA GLY A 61 -0.63 -8.93 -1.40
C GLY A 61 0.06 -8.70 -2.76
N ALA A 62 -0.71 -8.46 -3.82
CA ALA A 62 -0.19 -8.07 -5.13
C ALA A 62 0.23 -6.59 -5.16
N PRO A 63 1.00 -6.15 -6.17
CA PRO A 63 1.44 -4.76 -6.28
C PRO A 63 0.27 -3.79 -6.29
N GLY A 64 0.34 -2.78 -5.42
CA GLY A 64 -0.64 -1.72 -5.28
C GLY A 64 -1.85 -2.05 -4.39
N THR A 65 -2.00 -3.29 -3.90
CA THR A 65 -3.05 -3.61 -2.93
C THR A 65 -2.73 -3.09 -1.54
N PHE A 66 -3.75 -2.79 -0.74
CA PHE A 66 -3.55 -2.35 0.63
C PHE A 66 -2.96 -3.47 1.50
N CYS A 67 -2.13 -3.06 2.46
CA CYS A 67 -1.47 -3.95 3.40
C CYS A 67 -1.35 -3.26 4.76
N ASP A 68 -1.24 -4.05 5.81
CA ASP A 68 -0.85 -3.58 7.12
C ASP A 68 0.61 -3.98 7.37
N ARG A 69 1.00 -5.22 7.10
CA ARG A 69 2.34 -5.73 7.38
C ARG A 69 3.11 -6.05 6.10
N HIS A 70 4.43 -5.99 6.17
CA HIS A 70 5.29 -6.46 5.08
C HIS A 70 4.98 -7.92 4.70
N ASP A 71 4.61 -8.76 5.67
CA ASP A 71 4.22 -10.17 5.45
C ASP A 71 2.89 -10.34 4.66
N ASP A 72 2.08 -9.28 4.57
CA ASP A 72 0.87 -9.28 3.74
C ASP A 72 1.22 -9.20 2.25
N CYS A 73 2.41 -8.68 1.93
CA CYS A 73 2.91 -8.53 0.56
C CYS A 73 3.78 -9.74 0.18
N LYS A 74 3.27 -10.58 -0.73
CA LYS A 74 3.88 -11.89 -1.01
C LYS A 74 4.39 -12.04 -2.44
N ASP A 75 3.83 -11.28 -3.38
CA ASP A 75 4.09 -11.48 -4.80
C ASP A 75 4.26 -10.14 -5.53
N PRO A 76 5.42 -9.87 -6.16
CA PRO A 76 6.64 -10.70 -6.19
C PRO A 76 7.38 -10.74 -4.85
N ALA A 77 8.29 -11.71 -4.69
CA ALA A 77 9.16 -11.79 -3.53
C ALA A 77 9.97 -10.48 -3.35
N GLY A 78 10.09 -10.01 -2.11
CA GLY A 78 10.72 -8.72 -1.79
C GLY A 78 9.79 -7.50 -1.94
N THR A 79 8.51 -7.70 -2.24
CA THR A 79 7.49 -6.65 -2.18
C THR A 79 7.25 -6.24 -0.74
N CYS A 80 7.12 -4.94 -0.50
CA CYS A 80 7.02 -4.40 0.84
C CYS A 80 5.79 -3.54 1.05
N CYS A 81 5.25 -3.64 2.25
CA CYS A 81 4.18 -2.78 2.70
C CYS A 81 4.70 -1.37 3.02
N VAL A 82 4.35 -0.39 2.19
CA VAL A 82 4.89 0.97 2.27
C VAL A 82 3.81 2.03 2.24
N ARG A 83 4.10 3.18 2.82
CA ARG A 83 3.19 4.32 2.86
C ARG A 83 3.43 5.24 1.66
N GLU A 84 2.51 5.21 0.69
CA GLU A 84 2.54 6.10 -0.48
C GLU A 84 1.40 7.12 -0.39
N SER A 85 1.70 8.31 0.16
CA SER A 85 0.71 9.35 0.41
C SER A 85 0.02 9.86 -0.86
N ALA A 86 0.67 9.72 -2.03
CA ALA A 86 0.07 10.07 -3.32
C ALA A 86 -1.10 9.15 -3.71
N ILE A 87 -1.16 7.94 -3.15
CA ILE A 87 -2.23 6.97 -3.39
C ILE A 87 -3.25 7.01 -2.25
N ASN A 88 -2.77 6.88 -1.02
CA ASN A 88 -3.63 6.91 0.15
C ASN A 88 -2.86 7.52 1.33
N PRO A 89 -3.33 8.62 1.93
CA PRO A 89 -2.69 9.28 3.05
C PRO A 89 -3.01 8.64 4.40
N HIS A 90 -3.73 7.50 4.46
CA HIS A 90 -4.02 6.74 5.68
C HIS A 90 -3.62 5.25 5.67
N ILE A 91 -3.63 4.58 4.51
CA ILE A 91 -3.36 3.14 4.38
C ILE A 91 -2.09 2.89 3.55
N SER A 92 -1.34 1.85 3.89
CA SER A 92 -0.14 1.42 3.15
C SER A 92 -0.51 0.50 1.97
N ILE A 93 0.40 0.37 1.00
CA ILE A 93 0.25 -0.53 -0.15
C ILE A 93 1.46 -1.44 -0.31
N CYS A 94 1.26 -2.58 -0.96
CA CYS A 94 2.33 -3.44 -1.41
C CYS A 94 3.06 -2.80 -2.59
N LYS A 95 4.34 -2.45 -2.41
CA LYS A 95 5.20 -1.88 -3.45
C LYS A 95 6.32 -2.86 -3.79
N PRO A 96 6.45 -3.27 -5.06
CA PRO A 96 7.50 -4.19 -5.48
C PRO A 96 8.88 -3.53 -5.41
N PRO A 97 9.95 -4.32 -5.32
CA PRO A 97 11.31 -3.81 -5.31
C PRO A 97 11.68 -3.17 -6.66
N LEU A 98 12.51 -2.14 -6.61
CA LEU A 98 12.98 -1.36 -7.76
C LEU A 98 14.08 -2.09 -8.54
N GLU A 99 14.04 -1.95 -9.86
CA GLU A 99 15.06 -2.47 -10.79
C GLU A 99 16.34 -1.62 -10.80
N GLU A 100 17.37 -2.12 -11.48
CA GLU A 100 18.62 -1.38 -11.73
C GLU A 100 18.32 -0.04 -12.44
N ASN A 101 19.00 1.02 -11.98
CA ASN A 101 18.86 2.41 -12.43
C ASN A 101 17.52 3.09 -12.13
N MET A 102 16.60 2.46 -11.38
CA MET A 102 15.40 3.13 -10.89
C MET A 102 15.71 4.02 -9.67
N VAL A 103 14.96 5.12 -9.56
CA VAL A 103 15.11 6.11 -8.48
C VAL A 103 14.60 5.55 -7.15
N CYS A 104 15.48 5.43 -6.17
CA CYS A 104 15.17 4.91 -4.83
C CYS A 104 15.12 6.00 -3.75
N GLY A 105 15.55 7.23 -4.06
CA GLY A 105 15.52 8.38 -3.15
C GLY A 105 15.75 9.72 -3.88
N PRO A 106 15.68 10.87 -3.18
CA PRO A 106 15.87 11.05 -1.73
C PRO A 106 14.61 10.80 -0.88
N ILE A 107 13.43 10.78 -1.50
CA ILE A 107 12.17 10.42 -0.81
C ILE A 107 12.03 8.90 -0.85
N ASN A 108 12.59 8.24 0.16
CA ASN A 108 12.46 6.79 0.31
C ASN A 108 11.11 6.43 0.94
N PHE A 109 10.17 5.97 0.13
CA PHE A 109 8.86 5.47 0.59
C PHE A 109 8.94 4.10 1.27
N PHE A 110 10.06 3.38 1.14
CA PHE A 110 10.28 2.07 1.78
C PHE A 110 10.77 2.19 3.23
N LYS A 111 10.64 3.35 3.86
CA LYS A 111 10.97 3.52 5.28
C LYS A 111 10.10 2.62 6.16
N ASN A 112 10.70 2.15 7.24
CA ASN A 112 10.04 1.30 8.25
C ASN A 112 8.76 1.98 8.77
N VAL A 113 7.63 1.32 8.59
CA VAL A 113 6.36 1.73 9.19
C VAL A 113 6.25 1.09 10.56
N TYR A 114 6.12 1.91 11.61
CA TYR A 114 5.83 1.42 12.95
C TYR A 114 4.36 1.00 13.04
N ILE A 115 4.10 -0.26 13.35
CA ILE A 115 2.73 -0.76 13.54
C ILE A 115 2.67 -1.47 14.88
N GLY A 116 1.79 -0.98 15.77
CA GLY A 116 1.57 -1.60 17.08
C GLY A 116 2.83 -1.69 17.95
N ALA A 117 3.72 -0.68 17.89
CA ALA A 117 5.00 -0.64 18.61
C ALA A 117 6.02 -1.73 18.25
N GLN A 118 5.81 -2.47 17.15
CA GLN A 118 6.78 -3.41 16.60
C GLN A 118 7.48 -2.81 15.38
N VAL A 119 8.81 -2.88 15.36
CA VAL A 119 9.62 -2.50 14.19
C VAL A 119 9.52 -3.64 13.19
N GLN A 120 8.92 -3.39 12.04
CA GLN A 120 8.91 -4.39 10.98
C GLN A 120 10.33 -4.56 10.41
N ARG A 121 10.60 -5.74 9.84
CA ARG A 121 11.89 -6.02 9.21
C ARG A 121 12.20 -4.94 8.18
N ALA A 122 13.43 -4.43 8.21
CA ALA A 122 13.85 -3.42 7.25
C ALA A 122 13.68 -3.96 5.82
N CYS A 123 12.86 -3.26 5.04
CA CYS A 123 12.72 -3.53 3.63
C CYS A 123 13.55 -2.52 2.82
N GLY A 124 14.38 -3.04 1.90
CA GLY A 124 15.14 -2.23 0.97
C GLY A 124 14.30 -1.86 -0.26
N PRO A 125 14.46 -0.65 -0.82
CA PRO A 125 13.74 -0.22 -2.01
C PRO A 125 14.16 -0.98 -3.27
N CYS A 126 15.38 -1.52 -3.32
CA CYS A 126 15.96 -2.15 -4.49
C CYS A 126 15.82 -3.68 -4.46
N LYS A 127 15.80 -4.30 -5.64
CA LYS A 127 15.88 -5.76 -5.77
C LYS A 127 17.15 -6.34 -5.12
N GLN A 128 17.10 -7.62 -4.79
CA GLN A 128 18.23 -8.36 -4.24
C GLN A 128 19.46 -8.24 -5.15
N GLY A 129 20.62 -7.91 -4.56
CA GLY A 129 21.88 -7.66 -5.27
C GLY A 129 22.07 -6.22 -5.75
N LEU A 130 21.09 -5.34 -5.51
CA LEU A 130 21.19 -3.91 -5.75
C LEU A 130 21.19 -3.13 -4.43
N MET A 131 21.93 -2.04 -4.40
CA MET A 131 21.94 -1.07 -3.30
C MET A 131 21.50 0.30 -3.80
N CYS A 132 20.77 1.03 -2.95
CA CYS A 132 20.41 2.42 -3.21
C CYS A 132 21.66 3.29 -2.98
N LYS A 133 22.20 3.90 -4.05
CA LYS A 133 23.44 4.70 -4.00
C LYS A 133 23.18 6.10 -4.56
N GLN A 134 23.77 7.10 -3.91
CA GLN A 134 23.76 8.46 -4.42
C GLN A 134 24.63 8.57 -5.69
N VAL A 135 24.08 9.21 -6.72
CA VAL A 135 24.72 9.50 -8.00
C VAL A 135 24.49 10.97 -8.38
N GLY A 136 25.28 11.48 -9.33
CA GLY A 136 25.18 12.87 -9.80
C GLY A 136 26.12 13.85 -9.07
N ILE A 137 26.28 15.03 -9.67
CA ILE A 137 27.31 16.03 -9.26
C ILE A 137 26.67 17.22 -8.51
N PHE A 138 25.39 17.50 -8.75
CA PHE A 138 24.72 18.74 -8.32
C PHE A 138 23.52 18.53 -7.38
N GLY A 139 23.31 17.33 -6.83
CA GLY A 139 22.18 17.07 -5.92
C GLY A 139 22.13 15.67 -5.31
N VAL A 140 21.15 15.47 -4.41
CA VAL A 140 20.80 14.17 -3.84
C VAL A 140 19.92 13.40 -4.82
N HIS A 141 20.53 12.63 -5.71
CA HIS A 141 19.83 11.69 -6.57
C HIS A 141 20.29 10.29 -6.20
N GLU A 142 19.36 9.40 -5.84
CA GLU A 142 19.69 8.03 -5.45
C GLU A 142 19.01 7.04 -6.38
N ILE A 143 19.78 6.10 -6.91
CA ILE A 143 19.29 5.03 -7.79
C ILE A 143 19.76 3.67 -7.29
N CYS A 144 19.04 2.62 -7.68
CA CYS A 144 19.45 1.25 -7.43
C CYS A 144 20.58 0.85 -8.38
N VAL A 145 21.76 0.55 -7.83
CA VAL A 145 22.94 0.08 -8.57
C VAL A 145 23.42 -1.25 -8.01
N LYS A 146 24.19 -2.01 -8.77
CA LYS A 146 24.82 -3.23 -8.25
C LYS A 146 25.72 -2.91 -7.07
N GLU A 147 25.76 -3.78 -6.08
CA GLU A 147 26.78 -3.70 -5.04
C GLU A 147 28.15 -3.83 -5.69
N ASP A 148 28.96 -2.76 -5.63
CA ASP A 148 30.34 -2.82 -6.12
C ASP A 148 31.12 -3.82 -5.22
N ASP A 149 31.68 -4.89 -5.80
CA ASP A 149 32.61 -5.87 -5.15
C ASP A 149 33.91 -5.19 -4.61
N SER A 150 34.00 -3.86 -4.62
CA SER A 150 35.19 -3.07 -4.25
C SER A 150 35.47 -3.01 -2.74
N LYS A 151 34.68 -3.69 -1.90
CA LYS A 151 34.95 -3.84 -0.45
C LYS A 151 35.63 -5.16 -0.06
N LYS A 152 36.02 -6.02 -1.03
CA LYS A 152 37.00 -7.09 -0.78
C LYS A 152 38.41 -6.58 -1.06
N LYS A 153 38.96 -5.79 -0.14
CA LYS A 153 40.40 -5.56 -0.02
C LYS A 153 40.79 -5.52 1.44
#